data_AF-A0A2S5WUV6-F1
#
_entry.id   AF-A0A2S5WUV6-F1
#
_cell.length_a   1.000
_cell.length_b   1.000
_cell.length_c   1.000
_cell.angle_alpha   90.00
_cell.angle_beta   90.00
_cell.angle_gamma   90.00
#
_symmetry.space_group_name_H-M   'P 1'
#
loop_
_entity.id
_entity.type
_entity.pdbx_description
1 polymer ?
#
loop_
_entity_poly.entity_id
_entity_poly.type
_entity_poly.pdbx_seq_one_letter_code
_entity_poly.pdbx_strand_id
1 'polypeptide(L)'
;MPINDTEVILAARDALPSWSWDDFAKEPPQTVELMRLDPNEWHALIAYLAGPSWVYQEPARYDPVDETGRVRRGDASTAGTFSGDADVTGDHDEMARYLVDAGVPEPPRGVQWMLCLPDGVTEWELEHACRLAVQNIDPADRRRSALEVHAALRVLLNGRMTPLSW
;
A
#
# COMPACT_ATOMS: atom_id res chain seq x y z
N MET A 1 18.46 17.09 -13.76
CA MET A 1 17.70 16.94 -15.02
C MET A 1 16.32 16.46 -14.61
N PRO A 2 15.23 17.15 -14.96
CA PRO A 2 13.90 16.66 -14.59
C PRO A 2 13.70 15.29 -15.24
N ILE A 3 13.27 14.31 -14.45
CA ILE A 3 12.94 12.97 -14.94
C ILE A 3 11.78 13.15 -15.94
N ASN A 4 11.88 12.53 -17.11
CA ASN A 4 10.83 12.58 -18.11
C ASN A 4 9.69 11.63 -17.72
N ASP A 5 8.54 12.17 -17.31
CA ASP A 5 7.36 11.39 -16.91
C ASP A 5 6.96 10.33 -17.96
N THR A 6 7.18 10.61 -19.25
CA THR A 6 6.85 9.66 -20.33
C THR A 6 7.73 8.41 -20.26
N GLU A 7 9.02 8.58 -20.00
CA GLU A 7 9.97 7.46 -19.88
C GLU A 7 9.68 6.65 -18.61
N VAL A 8 9.32 7.32 -17.51
CA VAL A 8 8.92 6.68 -16.25
C VAL A 8 7.68 5.81 -16.45
N ILE A 9 6.65 6.35 -17.12
CA ILE A 9 5.41 5.64 -17.38
C ILE A 9 5.67 4.42 -18.26
N LEU A 10 6.46 4.57 -19.33
CA LEU A 10 6.78 3.46 -20.22
C LEU A 10 7.54 2.35 -19.51
N ALA A 11 8.56 2.70 -18.71
CA ALA A 11 9.32 1.72 -17.93
C ALA A 11 8.45 1.01 -16.87
N ALA A 12 7.58 1.75 -16.18
CA ALA A 12 6.71 1.19 -15.14
C ALA A 12 5.60 0.28 -15.69
N ARG A 13 5.21 0.47 -16.96
CA ARG A 13 4.24 -0.37 -17.67
C ARG A 13 4.85 -1.61 -18.31
N ASP A 14 6.17 -1.66 -18.49
CA ASP A 14 6.87 -2.80 -19.10
C ASP A 14 6.90 -4.01 -18.16
N ALA A 15 7.14 -3.77 -16.87
CA ALA A 15 7.15 -4.81 -15.86
C ALA A 15 6.81 -4.29 -14.46
N LEU A 16 6.25 -5.19 -13.64
CA LEU A 16 6.09 -4.95 -12.21
C LEU A 16 7.46 -5.00 -11.50
N PRO A 17 7.60 -4.33 -10.35
CA PRO A 17 8.82 -4.36 -9.56
C PRO A 17 9.22 -5.77 -9.10
N SER A 18 10.54 -6.01 -8.97
CA SER A 18 11.12 -7.29 -8.57
C SER A 18 11.59 -7.36 -7.10
N TRP A 19 11.17 -6.43 -6.25
CA TRP A 19 11.50 -6.45 -4.82
C TRP A 19 10.66 -7.47 -4.04
N SER A 20 11.08 -7.78 -2.82
CA SER A 20 10.35 -8.60 -1.86
C SER A 20 9.67 -7.73 -0.81
N TRP A 21 8.61 -8.24 -0.19
CA TRP A 21 8.03 -7.66 1.02
C TRP A 21 9.05 -7.55 2.17
N ASP A 22 10.04 -8.45 2.20
CA ASP A 22 11.12 -8.41 3.19
C ASP A 22 12.09 -7.22 3.01
N ASP A 23 12.06 -6.55 1.86
CA ASP A 23 12.89 -5.37 1.58
C ASP A 23 12.36 -4.10 2.26
N PHE A 24 11.15 -4.16 2.84
CA PHE A 24 10.46 -3.00 3.40
C PHE A 24 11.05 -2.66 4.78
N ALA A 25 11.38 -1.39 4.98
CA ALA A 25 11.95 -0.93 6.24
C ALA A 25 10.99 -1.18 7.40
N LYS A 26 11.51 -1.44 8.60
CA LYS A 26 10.68 -1.63 9.82
C LYS A 26 10.65 -0.40 10.73
N GLU A 27 11.49 0.58 10.40
CA GLU A 27 11.65 1.82 11.16
C GLU A 27 11.38 3.00 10.22
N PRO A 28 10.46 3.91 10.56
CA PRO A 28 10.17 5.07 9.72
C PRO A 28 11.27 6.13 9.82
N PRO A 29 11.50 6.92 8.77
CA PRO A 29 12.22 8.18 8.90
C PRO A 29 11.40 9.14 9.78
N GLN A 30 12.04 9.80 10.74
CA GLN A 30 11.34 10.67 11.71
C GLN A 30 10.81 11.98 11.10
N THR A 31 11.20 12.32 9.88
CA THR A 31 11.02 13.66 9.28
C THR A 31 10.03 13.70 8.13
N VAL A 32 9.31 12.61 7.85
CA VAL A 32 8.40 12.51 6.71
C VAL A 32 6.94 12.42 7.17
N GLU A 33 6.03 12.93 6.36
CA GLU A 33 4.61 12.70 6.54
C GLU A 33 4.28 11.24 6.18
N LEU A 34 3.50 10.58 7.03
CA LEU A 34 3.20 9.16 6.92
C LEU A 34 1.71 8.94 6.74
N MET A 35 1.34 8.29 5.65
CA MET A 35 -0.01 7.82 5.39
C MET A 35 -0.14 6.37 5.86
N ARG A 36 -1.12 6.07 6.71
CA ARG A 36 -1.46 4.69 7.08
C ARG A 36 -2.22 4.04 5.93
N LEU A 37 -1.74 2.86 5.51
CA LEU A 37 -2.40 2.01 4.54
C LEU A 37 -3.15 0.93 5.30
N ASP A 38 -4.48 0.94 5.18
CA ASP A 38 -5.31 -0.08 5.82
C ASP A 38 -5.01 -1.46 5.21
N PRO A 39 -5.13 -2.55 5.97
CA PRO A 39 -4.81 -3.90 5.49
C PRO A 39 -5.91 -4.45 4.57
N ASN A 40 -6.14 -3.80 3.42
CA ASN A 40 -7.04 -4.22 2.34
C ASN A 40 -6.27 -4.44 1.03
N GLU A 41 -6.96 -4.99 0.02
CA GLU A 41 -6.34 -5.43 -1.23
C GLU A 41 -5.73 -4.26 -2.03
N TRP A 42 -6.40 -3.11 -2.01
CA TRP A 42 -6.00 -1.91 -2.72
C TRP A 42 -4.77 -1.23 -2.10
N HIS A 43 -4.79 -1.07 -0.78
CA HIS A 43 -3.72 -0.45 -0.02
C HIS A 43 -2.48 -1.34 0.04
N ALA A 44 -2.63 -2.66 0.11
CA ALA A 44 -1.51 -3.58 -0.04
C ALA A 44 -0.90 -3.51 -1.44
N LEU A 45 -1.72 -3.39 -2.50
CA LEU A 45 -1.20 -3.20 -3.86
C LEU A 45 -0.40 -1.89 -3.96
N ILE A 46 -0.93 -0.79 -3.43
CA ILE A 46 -0.23 0.51 -3.39
C ILE A 46 1.08 0.40 -2.61
N ALA A 47 1.07 -0.25 -1.44
CA ALA A 47 2.26 -0.46 -0.62
C ALA A 47 3.35 -1.19 -1.43
N TYR A 48 3.01 -2.31 -2.05
CA TYR A 48 3.96 -3.07 -2.84
C TYR A 48 4.54 -2.24 -3.99
N LEU A 49 3.70 -1.53 -4.73
CA LEU A 49 4.09 -0.82 -5.96
C LEU A 49 4.84 0.49 -5.70
N ALA A 50 4.55 1.16 -4.58
CA ALA A 50 5.35 2.29 -4.10
C ALA A 50 6.78 1.84 -3.78
N GLY A 51 6.89 0.63 -3.21
CA GLY A 51 8.14 -0.05 -2.99
C GLY A 51 8.84 0.30 -1.70
N PRO A 52 9.96 -0.38 -1.43
CA PRO A 52 10.63 -0.27 -0.15
C PRO A 52 10.99 1.20 0.11
N SER A 53 11.52 1.93 -0.88
CA SER A 53 12.03 3.31 -0.72
C SER A 53 11.03 4.33 -0.18
N TRP A 54 9.75 3.97 -0.14
CA TRP A 54 8.65 4.82 0.26
C TRP A 54 7.77 4.19 1.33
N VAL A 55 7.97 2.91 1.65
CA VAL A 55 7.06 2.17 2.52
C VAL A 55 7.82 1.49 3.64
N TYR A 56 7.29 1.65 4.85
CA TYR A 56 7.70 0.85 5.98
C TYR A 56 6.59 -0.09 6.42
N GLN A 57 7.00 -1.18 7.04
CA GLN A 57 6.16 -2.26 7.52
C GLN A 57 6.23 -2.30 9.05
N GLU A 58 5.08 -2.29 9.70
CA GLU A 58 4.97 -2.47 11.14
C GLU A 58 3.95 -3.57 11.49
N PRO A 59 3.99 -4.13 12.71
CA PRO A 59 2.95 -5.05 13.15
C PRO A 59 1.56 -4.40 13.06
N ALA A 60 0.59 -5.14 12.51
CA ALA A 60 -0.78 -4.66 12.38
C ALA A 60 -1.40 -4.38 13.76
N ARG A 61 -1.99 -3.20 13.90
CA ARG A 61 -2.84 -2.85 15.05
C ARG A 61 -4.30 -2.95 14.64
N TYR A 62 -4.95 -4.01 15.08
CA TYR A 62 -6.39 -4.20 14.90
C TYR A 62 -7.12 -3.48 16.02
N ASP A 63 -8.00 -2.54 15.67
CA ASP A 63 -8.90 -1.94 16.66
C ASP A 63 -9.84 -3.03 17.20
N PRO A 64 -10.06 -3.10 18.52
CA PRO A 64 -10.98 -4.09 19.08
C PRO A 64 -12.40 -3.82 18.57
N VAL A 65 -12.90 -4.72 17.74
CA VAL A 65 -14.30 -4.76 17.33
C VAL A 65 -15.12 -5.47 18.40
N ASP A 66 -16.33 -5.00 18.66
CA ASP A 66 -17.27 -5.73 19.52
C ASP A 66 -17.93 -6.91 18.78
N GLU A 67 -18.67 -7.75 19.52
CA GLU A 67 -19.39 -8.94 19.00
C GLU A 67 -20.39 -8.63 17.87
N THR A 68 -20.65 -7.34 17.60
CA THR A 68 -21.51 -6.86 16.50
C THR A 68 -20.74 -6.30 15.31
N GLY A 69 -19.42 -6.45 15.27
CA GLY A 69 -18.56 -5.97 14.18
C GLY A 69 -18.43 -4.45 14.13
N ARG A 70 -18.78 -3.73 15.22
CA ARG A 70 -18.59 -2.27 15.30
C ARG A 70 -17.25 -1.96 15.95
N VAL A 71 -16.49 -1.08 15.31
CA VAL A 71 -15.25 -0.51 15.87
C VAL A 71 -15.60 0.25 17.14
N ARG A 72 -15.11 -0.20 18.30
CA ARG A 72 -15.20 0.59 19.53
C ARG A 72 -14.21 1.74 19.44
N ARG A 73 -14.70 2.94 19.12
CA ARG A 73 -13.95 4.17 19.40
C ARG A 73 -14.01 4.40 20.92
N GLY A 74 -13.06 3.84 21.66
CA GLY A 74 -12.98 3.94 23.11
C GLY A 74 -11.54 3.92 23.59
N ASP A 75 -11.20 4.92 24.41
CA ASP A 75 -9.90 5.19 25.00
C ASP A 75 -9.13 3.94 25.45
N ALA A 76 -7.81 4.05 25.31
CA ALA A 76 -6.84 3.08 25.79
C ALA A 76 -7.19 2.56 27.19
N SER A 77 -7.02 1.24 27.36
CA SER A 77 -7.19 0.49 28.60
C SER A 77 -8.53 -0.24 28.74
N THR A 78 -8.82 -1.18 27.85
CA THR A 78 -9.38 -2.48 28.28
C THR A 78 -9.01 -3.56 27.28
N ALA A 79 -8.38 -4.63 27.74
CA ALA A 79 -8.17 -5.85 26.97
C ALA A 79 -9.55 -6.44 26.62
N GLY A 80 -10.07 -6.08 25.45
CA GLY A 80 -11.31 -6.60 24.89
C GLY A 80 -11.06 -7.94 24.22
N THR A 81 -11.88 -8.93 24.57
CA THR A 81 -11.89 -10.27 23.99
C THR A 81 -12.04 -10.20 22.47
N PHE A 82 -11.06 -10.76 21.76
CA PHE A 82 -11.05 -10.86 20.30
C PHE A 82 -12.19 -11.76 19.81
N SER A 83 -13.03 -11.25 18.92
CA SER A 83 -13.92 -12.08 18.11
C SER A 83 -13.13 -12.63 16.91
N GLY A 84 -12.47 -13.78 17.13
CA GLY A 84 -12.11 -14.77 16.13
C GLY A 84 -10.98 -14.44 15.14
N ASP A 85 -9.85 -15.14 15.25
CA ASP A 85 -8.78 -15.21 14.23
C ASP A 85 -9.32 -15.46 12.81
N ALA A 86 -10.49 -16.10 12.66
CA ALA A 86 -11.08 -16.48 11.37
C ALA A 86 -11.46 -15.29 10.46
N ASP A 87 -11.97 -14.18 10.98
CA ASP A 87 -12.33 -13.00 10.16
C ASP A 87 -11.07 -12.31 9.62
N VAL A 88 -10.04 -12.16 10.46
CA VAL A 88 -8.72 -11.62 10.07
C VAL A 88 -8.02 -12.53 9.05
N THR A 89 -8.27 -13.85 9.12
CA THR A 89 -7.69 -14.81 8.16
C THR A 89 -8.39 -14.74 6.79
N GLY A 90 -9.70 -14.54 6.78
CA GLY A 90 -10.49 -14.41 5.55
C GLY A 90 -10.12 -13.18 4.74
N ASP A 91 -10.00 -12.03 5.40
CA ASP A 91 -9.61 -10.76 4.77
C ASP A 91 -8.19 -10.83 4.17
N HIS A 92 -7.27 -11.52 4.87
CA HIS A 92 -5.92 -11.72 4.37
C HIS A 92 -5.85 -12.65 3.15
N ASP A 93 -6.61 -13.74 3.15
CA ASP A 93 -6.63 -14.69 2.02
C ASP A 93 -7.21 -14.05 0.75
N GLU A 94 -8.20 -13.16 0.88
CA GLU A 94 -8.74 -12.38 -0.24
C GLU A 94 -7.72 -11.38 -0.78
N MET A 95 -7.06 -10.62 0.11
CA MET A 95 -5.95 -9.73 -0.25
C MET A 95 -4.81 -10.46 -0.95
N ALA A 96 -4.39 -11.63 -0.44
CA ALA A 96 -3.36 -12.45 -1.06
C ALA A 96 -3.74 -12.88 -2.48
N ARG A 97 -4.97 -13.36 -2.68
CA ARG A 97 -5.46 -13.75 -4.03
C ARG A 97 -5.52 -12.55 -4.97
N TYR A 98 -5.97 -11.40 -4.49
CA TYR A 98 -6.01 -10.17 -5.28
C TYR A 98 -4.62 -9.80 -5.81
N LEU A 99 -3.62 -9.81 -4.93
CA LEU A 99 -2.23 -9.48 -5.28
C LEU A 99 -1.61 -10.50 -6.23
N VAL A 100 -1.80 -11.80 -5.98
CA VAL A 100 -1.31 -12.87 -6.87
C VAL A 100 -1.90 -12.74 -8.27
N ASP A 101 -3.21 -12.49 -8.39
CA ASP A 101 -3.86 -12.27 -9.70
C ASP A 101 -3.37 -10.99 -10.39
N ALA A 102 -2.91 -10.00 -9.62
CA ALA A 102 -2.24 -8.80 -10.12
C ALA A 102 -0.78 -9.05 -10.54
N GLY A 103 -0.20 -10.20 -10.19
CA GLY A 103 1.21 -10.53 -10.43
C GLY A 103 2.16 -10.02 -9.34
N VAL A 104 1.63 -9.68 -8.16
CA VAL A 104 2.36 -9.26 -6.97
C VAL A 104 2.49 -10.44 -5.99
N PRO A 105 3.63 -10.63 -5.30
CA PRO A 105 3.78 -11.69 -4.30
C PRO A 105 2.79 -11.56 -3.14
N GLU A 106 2.46 -12.70 -2.52
CA GLU A 106 1.62 -12.75 -1.32
C GLU A 106 2.24 -11.91 -0.18
N PRO A 107 1.45 -11.04 0.47
CA PRO A 107 1.94 -10.20 1.56
C PRO A 107 2.11 -11.01 2.85
N PRO A 108 3.01 -10.59 3.76
CA PRO A 108 3.13 -11.21 5.07
C PRO A 108 1.85 -10.99 5.92
N ARG A 109 1.58 -11.93 6.83
CA ARG A 109 0.45 -11.87 7.76
C ARG A 109 0.73 -10.96 8.96
N GLY A 110 -0.31 -10.31 9.47
CA GLY A 110 -0.25 -9.53 10.70
C GLY A 110 0.62 -8.27 10.61
N VAL A 111 0.77 -7.72 9.41
CA VAL A 111 1.50 -6.48 9.16
C VAL A 111 0.56 -5.41 8.61
N GLN A 112 0.93 -4.17 8.80
CA GLN A 112 0.36 -3.02 8.13
C GLN A 112 1.48 -2.18 7.53
N TRP A 113 1.14 -1.39 6.53
CA TRP A 113 2.09 -0.58 5.80
C TRP A 113 1.80 0.89 6.00
N MET A 114 2.85 1.66 5.88
CA MET A 114 2.81 3.09 6.08
C MET A 114 3.67 3.71 5.01
N LEU A 115 3.06 4.60 4.23
CA LEU A 115 3.66 5.21 3.06
C LEU A 115 4.19 6.60 3.41
N CYS A 116 5.45 6.84 3.09
CA CYS A 116 6.10 8.13 3.21
C CYS A 116 5.62 9.02 2.08
N LEU A 117 4.87 10.07 2.40
CA LEU A 117 4.40 11.03 1.42
C LEU A 117 5.52 12.04 1.11
N PRO A 118 5.85 12.26 -0.17
CA PRO A 118 6.73 13.35 -0.57
C PRO A 118 6.16 14.72 -0.18
N ASP A 119 7.04 15.71 0.01
CA ASP A 119 6.61 17.09 0.28
C ASP A 119 5.62 17.61 -0.76
N GLY A 120 4.45 18.05 -0.28
CA GLY A 120 3.37 18.57 -1.12
C GLY A 120 2.63 17.51 -1.92
N VAL A 121 2.74 16.23 -1.56
CA VAL A 121 1.82 15.16 -1.99
C VAL A 121 0.95 14.79 -0.81
N THR A 122 -0.35 14.96 -0.97
CA THR A 122 -1.36 14.59 0.03
C THR A 122 -1.89 13.17 -0.19
N GLU A 123 -2.48 12.58 0.86
CA GLU A 123 -3.21 11.31 0.74
C GLU A 123 -4.25 11.34 -0.38
N TRP A 124 -4.95 12.48 -0.52
CA TRP A 124 -5.96 12.67 -1.57
C TRP A 124 -5.35 12.64 -2.96
N GLU A 125 -4.22 13.31 -3.20
CA GLU A 125 -3.56 13.31 -4.50
C GLU A 125 -3.07 11.92 -4.89
N LEU A 126 -2.55 11.15 -3.92
CA LEU A 126 -2.10 9.79 -4.14
C LEU A 126 -3.27 8.85 -4.50
N GLU A 127 -4.33 8.86 -3.68
CA GLU A 127 -5.54 8.08 -3.93
C GLU A 127 -6.19 8.46 -5.26
N HIS A 128 -6.29 9.76 -5.54
CA HIS A 128 -6.87 10.26 -6.78
C HIS A 128 -6.07 9.80 -8.00
N ALA A 129 -4.74 9.91 -7.97
CA ALA A 129 -3.87 9.45 -9.06
C ALA A 129 -4.01 7.94 -9.32
N CYS A 130 -4.03 7.12 -8.28
CA CYS A 130 -4.17 5.67 -8.41
C CYS A 130 -5.55 5.28 -8.96
N ARG A 131 -6.64 5.91 -8.48
CA ARG A 131 -7.99 5.67 -9.00
C ARG A 131 -8.15 6.12 -10.45
N LEU A 132 -7.58 7.28 -10.80
CA LEU A 132 -7.59 7.80 -12.17
C LEU A 132 -6.87 6.86 -13.13
N ALA A 133 -5.76 6.26 -12.70
CA ALA A 133 -4.98 5.31 -13.51
C ALA A 133 -5.79 4.08 -13.92
N VAL A 134 -6.68 3.60 -13.05
CA VAL A 134 -7.47 2.38 -13.29
C VAL A 134 -8.90 2.63 -13.78
N GLN A 135 -9.35 3.89 -13.87
CA GLN A 135 -10.76 4.23 -14.10
C GLN A 135 -11.38 3.62 -15.38
N ASN A 136 -10.54 3.34 -16.39
CA ASN A 136 -10.95 2.84 -17.71
C ASN A 136 -10.46 1.40 -17.97
N ILE A 137 -9.95 0.73 -16.95
CA ILE A 137 -9.48 -0.66 -17.03
C ILE A 137 -10.62 -1.56 -16.58
N ASP A 138 -10.73 -2.72 -17.22
CA ASP A 138 -11.62 -3.78 -16.74
C ASP A 138 -11.17 -4.20 -15.33
N PRO A 139 -12.03 -4.14 -14.29
CA PRO A 139 -11.68 -4.57 -12.95
C PRO A 139 -11.18 -6.02 -12.86
N ALA A 140 -11.52 -6.87 -13.83
CA ALA A 140 -11.00 -8.23 -13.93
C ALA A 140 -9.54 -8.29 -14.41
N ASP A 141 -9.05 -7.28 -15.13
CA ASP A 141 -7.66 -7.17 -15.59
C ASP A 141 -6.77 -6.57 -14.50
N ARG A 142 -6.59 -7.35 -13.43
CA ARG A 142 -5.83 -6.95 -12.23
C ARG A 142 -4.35 -6.69 -12.55
N ARG A 143 -3.77 -7.45 -13.48
CA ARG A 143 -2.37 -7.25 -13.90
C ARG A 143 -2.20 -5.90 -14.59
N ARG A 144 -3.08 -5.54 -15.52
CA ARG A 144 -3.01 -4.22 -16.16
C ARG A 144 -3.28 -3.10 -15.17
N SER A 145 -4.23 -3.29 -14.25
CA SER A 145 -4.47 -2.34 -13.16
C SER A 145 -3.22 -2.09 -12.32
N ALA A 146 -2.49 -3.13 -11.93
CA ALA A 146 -1.25 -3.00 -11.18
C ALA A 146 -0.15 -2.24 -11.96
N LEU A 147 0.00 -2.49 -13.26
CA LEU A 147 0.97 -1.76 -14.09
C LEU A 147 0.63 -0.26 -14.19
N GLU A 148 -0.65 0.08 -14.31
CA GLU A 148 -1.10 1.47 -14.39
C GLU A 148 -0.96 2.20 -13.05
N VAL A 149 -1.28 1.53 -11.94
CA VAL A 149 -1.03 2.05 -10.58
C VAL A 149 0.47 2.22 -10.35
N HIS A 150 1.30 1.25 -10.76
CA HIS A 150 2.75 1.36 -10.65
C HIS A 150 3.27 2.60 -11.40
N ALA A 151 2.83 2.81 -12.64
CA ALA A 151 3.21 3.99 -13.41
C ALA A 151 2.78 5.30 -12.75
N ALA A 152 1.54 5.38 -12.25
CA ALA A 152 1.04 6.55 -11.54
C ALA A 152 1.85 6.85 -10.27
N LEU A 153 2.12 5.82 -9.46
CA LEU A 153 2.95 5.94 -8.26
C LEU A 153 4.37 6.37 -8.61
N ARG A 154 4.98 5.84 -9.67
CA ARG A 154 6.32 6.28 -10.07
C ARG A 154 6.36 7.74 -10.47
N VAL A 155 5.40 8.24 -11.22
CA VAL A 155 5.34 9.67 -11.57
C VAL A 155 5.18 10.51 -10.31
N LEU A 156 4.25 10.13 -9.43
CA LEU A 156 3.95 10.87 -8.21
C LEU A 156 5.12 10.89 -7.22
N LEU A 157 5.79 9.75 -7.04
CA LEU A 157 6.86 9.56 -6.06
C LEU A 157 8.25 9.95 -6.61
N ASN A 158 8.53 9.82 -7.91
CA ASN A 158 9.82 10.22 -8.50
C ASN A 158 10.02 11.75 -8.54
N GLY A 159 8.99 12.54 -8.30
CA GLY A 159 8.98 13.97 -8.59
C GLY A 159 9.56 14.91 -7.51
N ARG A 160 9.66 14.50 -6.23
CA ARG A 160 9.86 15.48 -5.14
C ARG A 160 10.79 15.12 -3.98
N MET A 161 11.37 13.93 -3.90
CA MET A 161 12.48 13.65 -2.96
C MET A 161 13.56 12.78 -3.59
N THR A 162 14.79 12.91 -3.08
CA THR A 162 15.81 11.86 -3.25
C THR A 162 15.26 10.59 -2.57
N PRO A 163 15.40 9.39 -3.17
CA PRO A 163 15.00 8.15 -2.50
C PRO A 163 15.54 8.12 -1.07
N LEU A 164 14.73 7.68 -0.10
CA LEU A 164 15.14 7.62 1.30
C LEU A 164 16.49 6.89 1.39
N SER A 165 17.49 7.61 1.87
CA SER A 165 18.81 7.05 2.16
C SER A 165 18.70 6.43 3.55
N TRP A 166 18.36 5.15 3.62
CA TRP A 166 18.48 4.39 4.87
C TRP A 166 19.92 3.93 5.07
#